data_AF-A0A924TD59-F1
#
_entry.id   AF-A0A924TD59-F1
#
_cell.length_a   1.000
_cell.length_b   1.000
_cell.length_c   1.000
_cell.angle_alpha   90.00
_cell.angle_beta   90.00
_cell.angle_gamma   90.00
#
_symmetry.space_group_name_H-M   'P 1'
#
loop_
_entity.id
_entity.type
_entity.pdbx_description
1 polymer ?
#
loop_
_entity_poly.entity_id
_entity_poly.type
_entity_poly.pdbx_seq_one_letter_code
_entity_poly.pdbx_strand_id
1 'polypeptide(L)'
;ITLGTVAESSFLTQVSVLAGIAIIMTIGVYGLVAGIVKLDDGGLALSKKSGEGAWVRAQRSFGRGILVTAPYLMKFLSIAGTAAMFLVGGGILTHGIPVIHHWIEAFANGLGSPLSAIVPTLLDGLAGIIAGAIALALVSVVKKMLPQRRTT
;
A
#
# COMPACT_ATOMS: atom_id res chain seq x y z
N ILE A 1 -2.38 -8.12 -12.44
CA ILE A 1 -2.63 -7.06 -13.46
C ILE A 1 -1.53 -7.04 -14.52
N THR A 2 -0.28 -6.68 -14.23
CA THR A 2 0.79 -6.55 -15.26
C THR A 2 1.04 -7.81 -16.07
N LEU A 3 1.20 -8.98 -15.43
CA LEU A 3 1.32 -10.26 -16.14
C LEU A 3 0.05 -10.57 -16.95
N GLY A 4 -1.12 -10.28 -16.40
CA GLY A 4 -2.40 -10.47 -17.09
C GLY A 4 -2.52 -9.63 -18.36
N THR A 5 -2.02 -8.39 -18.36
CA THR A 5 -2.04 -7.51 -19.54
C THR A 5 -1.10 -7.93 -20.65
N VAL A 6 -0.03 -8.66 -20.34
CA VAL A 6 0.94 -9.16 -21.34
C VAL A 6 0.90 -10.68 -21.49
N ALA A 7 -0.16 -11.34 -21.00
CA ALA A 7 -0.25 -12.80 -20.96
C ALA A 7 -0.20 -13.44 -22.35
N GLU A 8 -0.68 -12.75 -23.37
CA GLU A 8 -0.66 -13.20 -24.77
C GLU A 8 0.64 -12.79 -25.52
N SER A 9 1.53 -12.05 -24.87
CA SER A 9 2.82 -11.66 -25.46
C SER A 9 3.86 -12.79 -25.40
N SER A 10 4.90 -12.69 -26.23
CA SER A 10 6.02 -13.64 -26.19
C SER A 10 6.69 -13.67 -24.82
N PHE A 11 7.27 -14.82 -24.46
CA PHE A 11 7.90 -15.02 -23.15
C PHE A 11 8.96 -13.95 -22.83
N LEU A 12 9.78 -13.56 -23.81
CA LEU A 12 10.79 -12.50 -23.64
C LEU A 12 10.15 -11.14 -23.30
N THR A 13 9.00 -10.81 -23.89
CA THR A 13 8.25 -9.59 -23.55
C THR A 13 7.71 -9.65 -22.13
N GLN A 14 7.13 -10.78 -21.71
CA GLN A 14 6.62 -10.95 -20.34
C GLN A 14 7.74 -10.77 -19.31
N VAL A 15 8.86 -11.45 -19.52
CA VAL A 15 10.02 -11.37 -18.61
C VAL A 15 10.58 -9.96 -18.54
N SER A 16 10.77 -9.29 -19.68
CA SER A 16 11.33 -7.94 -19.71
C SER A 16 10.42 -6.91 -19.03
N VAL A 17 9.11 -6.97 -19.28
CA VAL A 17 8.11 -6.08 -18.64
C VAL A 17 8.07 -6.33 -17.13
N LEU A 18 7.98 -7.59 -16.69
CA LEU A 18 7.93 -7.93 -15.27
C LEU A 18 9.21 -7.52 -14.54
N ALA A 19 10.38 -7.80 -15.11
CA ALA A 19 11.65 -7.40 -14.53
C ALA A 19 11.79 -5.87 -14.45
N GLY A 20 11.41 -5.15 -15.53
CA GLY A 20 11.44 -3.69 -15.56
C GLY A 20 10.54 -3.07 -14.49
N ILE A 21 9.29 -3.52 -14.39
CA ILE A 21 8.35 -3.04 -13.37
C ILE A 21 8.85 -3.39 -11.96
N ALA A 22 9.38 -4.60 -11.73
CA ALA A 22 9.91 -4.99 -10.43
C ALA A 22 11.04 -4.07 -9.97
N ILE A 23 11.98 -3.72 -10.85
CA ILE A 23 13.08 -2.79 -10.54
C ILE A 23 12.54 -1.39 -10.26
N ILE A 24 11.68 -0.86 -11.13
CA ILE A 24 11.09 0.48 -10.99
C ILE A 24 10.34 0.59 -9.67
N MET A 25 9.51 -0.40 -9.33
CA MET A 25 8.75 -0.40 -8.09
C MET A 25 9.64 -0.55 -6.86
N THR A 26 10.69 -1.36 -6.94
CA THR A 26 11.67 -1.51 -5.85
C THR A 26 12.35 -0.18 -5.55
N ILE A 27 12.91 0.46 -6.58
CA ILE A 27 13.58 1.76 -6.44
C ILE A 27 12.58 2.84 -6.02
N GLY A 28 11.39 2.86 -6.63
CA GLY A 28 10.36 3.86 -6.36
C GLY A 28 9.86 3.81 -4.92
N VAL A 29 9.50 2.62 -4.42
CA VAL A 29 8.96 2.46 -3.06
C VAL A 29 10.05 2.70 -2.01
N TYR A 30 11.21 2.05 -2.13
CA TYR A 30 12.28 2.25 -1.14
C TYR A 30 12.87 3.66 -1.20
N GLY A 31 12.98 4.25 -2.40
CA GLY A 31 13.43 5.63 -2.58
C GLY A 31 12.46 6.64 -1.97
N LEU A 32 11.15 6.45 -2.16
CA LEU A 32 10.14 7.30 -1.54
C LEU A 32 10.18 7.20 -0.01
N VAL A 33 10.25 5.98 0.54
CA VAL A 33 10.36 5.77 2.00
C VAL A 33 11.65 6.39 2.54
N ALA A 34 12.79 6.19 1.87
CA ALA A 34 14.06 6.79 2.26
C ALA A 34 14.01 8.33 2.21
N GLY A 35 13.33 8.89 1.20
CA GLY A 35 13.09 10.32 1.09
C GLY A 35 12.31 10.87 2.27
N ILE A 36 11.22 10.20 2.68
CA ILE A 36 10.41 10.60 3.83
C ILE A 36 11.23 10.58 5.12
N VAL A 37 11.97 9.49 5.37
CA VAL A 37 12.83 9.36 6.57
C VAL A 37 13.90 10.46 6.59
N LYS A 38 14.52 10.74 5.45
CA LYS A 38 15.56 11.77 5.36
C LYS A 38 15.03 13.20 5.54
N LEU A 39 13.77 13.44 5.16
CA LEU A 39 13.10 14.71 5.45
C LEU A 39 12.87 14.88 6.97
N ASP A 40 12.52 13.80 7.69
CA ASP A 40 12.37 13.82 9.15
C ASP A 40 13.71 14.13 9.85
N ASP A 41 14.78 13.40 9.48
CA ASP A 41 16.14 13.66 9.97
C ASP A 41 16.62 15.09 9.63
N GLY A 42 16.30 15.57 8.43
CA GLY A 42 16.60 16.94 8.00
C GLY A 42 15.84 18.00 8.79
N GLY A 43 14.57 17.74 9.12
CA GLY A 43 13.76 18.56 10.01
C GLY A 43 14.38 18.67 11.40
N LEU A 44 14.90 17.55 11.93
CA LEU A 44 15.62 17.52 13.20
C LEU A 44 16.88 18.38 13.15
N ALA A 45 17.69 18.24 12.11
CA ALA A 45 18.90 19.03 11.92
C ALA A 45 18.61 20.54 11.85
N LEU A 46 17.56 20.94 11.11
CA LEU A 46 17.14 22.34 11.00
C LEU A 46 16.61 22.90 12.32
N SER A 47 15.87 22.10 13.10
CA SER A 47 15.34 22.51 14.40
C SER A 47 16.44 22.76 15.45
N LYS A 48 17.59 22.10 15.31
CA LYS A 48 18.74 22.18 16.23
C LYS A 48 19.80 23.22 15.84
N LYS A 49 19.68 23.90 14.70
CA LYS A 49 20.63 24.94 14.29
C LYS A 49 20.79 26.01 15.39
N SER A 50 22.00 26.53 15.60
CA SER A 50 22.30 27.58 16.59
C SER A 50 22.52 28.95 15.91
N GLY A 51 22.03 30.03 16.53
CA GLY A 51 22.16 31.42 16.02
C GLY A 51 20.94 32.31 16.32
N GLU A 52 21.15 33.63 16.28
CA GLU A 52 20.15 34.66 16.66
C GLU A 52 19.52 35.40 15.47
N GLY A 53 19.92 35.08 14.24
CA GLY A 53 19.38 35.70 13.02
C GLY A 53 17.93 35.32 12.73
N ALA A 54 17.16 36.24 12.15
CA ALA A 54 15.78 35.99 11.72
C ALA A 54 15.66 34.79 10.75
N TRP A 55 16.66 34.61 9.89
CA TRP A 55 16.77 33.46 8.98
C TRP A 55 16.93 32.12 9.72
N VAL A 56 17.72 32.09 10.80
CA VAL A 56 17.92 30.88 11.63
C VAL A 56 16.64 30.54 12.38
N ARG A 57 15.89 31.55 12.86
CA ARG A 57 14.56 31.33 13.46
C ARG A 57 13.57 30.75 12.46
N ALA A 58 13.53 31.24 11.22
CA ALA A 58 12.69 30.69 10.17
C ALA A 58 13.03 29.22 9.86
N GLN A 59 14.33 28.90 9.72
CA GLN A 59 14.79 27.52 9.52
C GLN A 59 14.41 26.58 10.67
N ARG A 60 14.54 27.04 11.92
CA ARG A 60 14.11 26.27 13.11
C ARG A 60 12.61 26.03 13.13
N SER A 61 11.82 27.05 12.81
CA SER A 61 10.35 26.94 12.76
C SER A 61 9.91 25.95 11.68
N PHE A 62 10.54 26.01 10.50
CA PHE A 62 10.28 25.06 9.42
C PHE A 62 10.68 23.63 9.80
N GLY A 63 11.86 23.44 10.40
CA GLY A 63 12.30 22.14 10.89
C GLY A 63 11.36 21.56 11.95
N ARG A 64 10.88 22.38 12.89
CA ARG A 64 9.83 21.97 13.85
C ARG A 64 8.53 21.61 13.16
N GLY A 65 8.12 22.35 12.13
CA GLY A 65 6.94 22.04 11.32
C GLY A 65 7.01 20.64 10.71
N ILE A 66 8.15 20.27 10.12
CA ILE A 66 8.39 18.93 9.57
C ILE A 66 8.29 17.86 10.66
N LEU A 67 8.96 18.05 11.80
CA LEU A 67 8.95 17.08 12.89
C LEU A 67 7.56 16.84 13.48
N VAL A 68 6.71 17.88 13.52
CA VAL A 68 5.34 17.77 14.02
C VAL A 68 4.44 17.01 13.04
N THR A 69 4.69 17.13 11.72
CA THR A 69 3.88 16.44 10.70
C THR A 69 4.35 15.01 10.44
N ALA A 70 5.61 14.67 10.70
CA ALA A 70 6.16 13.34 10.45
C ALA A 70 5.35 12.18 11.10
N PRO A 71 4.91 12.24 12.38
CA PRO A 71 4.10 11.18 12.98
C PRO A 71 2.74 10.98 12.30
N TYR A 72 2.13 12.06 11.82
CA TYR A 72 0.84 11.99 11.12
C TYR A 72 1.01 11.38 9.73
N LEU A 73 2.07 11.74 9.01
CA LEU A 73 2.42 11.14 7.73
C LEU A 73 2.64 9.62 7.89
N MET A 74 3.39 9.19 8.90
CA MET A 74 3.66 7.76 9.15
C MET A 74 2.37 6.99 9.49
N LYS A 75 1.48 7.57 10.30
CA LYS A 75 0.16 6.97 10.58
C LYS A 75 -0.72 6.89 9.33
N PHE A 76 -0.76 7.96 8.53
CA PHE A 76 -1.50 7.98 7.28
C PHE A 76 -1.00 6.91 6.32
N LEU A 77 0.32 6.80 6.12
CA LEU A 77 0.93 5.79 5.27
C LEU A 77 0.65 4.36 5.76
N SER A 78 0.59 4.14 7.07
CA SER A 78 0.20 2.84 7.61
C SER A 78 -1.23 2.48 7.22
N ILE A 79 -2.19 3.40 7.40
CA ILE A 79 -3.60 3.13 7.07
C ILE A 79 -3.79 3.01 5.56
N ALA A 80 -3.21 3.94 4.78
CA ALA A 80 -3.26 3.93 3.33
C ALA A 80 -2.60 2.67 2.75
N GLY A 81 -1.46 2.25 3.31
CA GLY A 81 -0.77 1.02 2.94
C GLY A 81 -1.62 -0.22 3.22
N THR A 82 -2.24 -0.31 4.41
CA THR A 82 -3.15 -1.40 4.73
C THR A 82 -4.37 -1.42 3.79
N ALA A 83 -4.99 -0.28 3.53
CA ALA A 83 -6.09 -0.17 2.58
C ALA A 83 -5.67 -0.61 1.17
N ALA A 84 -4.49 -0.17 0.70
CA ALA A 84 -3.94 -0.56 -0.59
C ALA A 84 -3.70 -2.08 -0.67
N MET A 85 -3.19 -2.71 0.38
CA MET A 85 -2.99 -4.16 0.42
C MET A 85 -4.31 -4.94 0.27
N PHE A 86 -5.40 -4.46 0.87
CA PHE A 86 -6.72 -5.06 0.69
C PHE A 86 -7.31 -4.80 -0.70
N LEU A 87 -7.21 -3.58 -1.21
CA LEU A 87 -7.68 -3.22 -2.56
C LEU A 87 -6.96 -4.05 -3.63
N VAL A 88 -5.63 -4.12 -3.56
CA VAL A 88 -4.80 -4.85 -4.53
C VAL A 88 -4.94 -6.36 -4.36
N GLY A 89 -4.83 -6.87 -3.12
CA GLY A 89 -4.95 -8.31 -2.84
C GLY A 89 -6.34 -8.85 -3.14
N GLY A 90 -7.38 -8.08 -2.82
CA GLY A 90 -8.77 -8.37 -3.13
C GLY A 90 -9.00 -8.47 -4.64
N GLY A 91 -8.49 -7.51 -5.42
CA GLY A 91 -8.56 -7.57 -6.88
C GLY A 91 -7.87 -8.81 -7.46
N ILE A 92 -6.71 -9.21 -6.92
CA ILE A 92 -6.03 -10.45 -7.34
C ILE A 92 -6.92 -11.68 -7.06
N LEU A 93 -7.58 -11.73 -5.92
CA LEU A 93 -8.47 -12.83 -5.53
C LEU A 93 -9.73 -12.89 -6.39
N THR A 94 -10.43 -11.77 -6.58
CA THR A 94 -11.68 -11.72 -7.34
C THR A 94 -11.46 -12.06 -8.81
N HIS A 95 -10.37 -11.59 -9.43
CA HIS A 95 -10.00 -11.97 -10.80
C HIS A 95 -9.73 -13.48 -10.93
N GLY A 96 -9.24 -14.13 -9.86
CA GLY A 96 -9.05 -15.58 -9.82
C GLY A 96 -10.35 -16.38 -9.69
N ILE A 97 -11.48 -15.74 -9.36
CA ILE A 97 -12.79 -16.37 -9.18
C ILE A 97 -13.77 -15.75 -10.18
N PRO A 98 -13.94 -16.35 -11.38
CA PRO A 98 -14.71 -15.75 -12.47
C PRO A 98 -16.12 -15.32 -12.07
N VAL A 99 -16.81 -16.09 -11.22
CA VAL A 99 -18.17 -15.77 -10.75
C VAL A 99 -18.21 -14.44 -9.98
N ILE A 100 -17.23 -14.17 -9.12
CA ILE A 100 -17.17 -12.95 -8.32
C ILE A 100 -16.79 -11.76 -9.22
N HIS A 101 -15.80 -11.95 -10.08
CA HIS A 101 -15.35 -10.90 -11.00
C HIS A 101 -16.47 -10.41 -11.93
N HIS A 102 -17.17 -11.33 -12.61
CA HIS A 102 -18.28 -10.96 -13.51
C HIS A 102 -19.43 -10.30 -12.77
N TRP A 103 -19.71 -10.70 -11.52
CA TRP A 103 -20.74 -10.07 -10.71
C TRP A 103 -20.38 -8.63 -10.35
N ILE A 104 -19.13 -8.38 -9.95
CA ILE A 104 -18.62 -7.04 -9.65
C ILE A 104 -18.68 -6.14 -10.89
N GLU A 105 -18.25 -6.65 -12.05
CA GLU A 105 -18.30 -5.90 -13.32
C GLU A 105 -19.73 -5.59 -13.77
N ALA A 106 -20.63 -6.59 -13.72
CA ALA A 106 -22.03 -6.39 -14.10
C ALA A 106 -22.72 -5.37 -13.20
N PHE A 107 -22.46 -5.42 -11.90
CA PHE A 107 -22.98 -4.45 -10.94
C PHE A 107 -22.43 -3.03 -11.22
N ALA A 108 -21.12 -2.90 -11.43
CA ALA A 108 -20.49 -1.61 -11.70
C ALA A 108 -20.94 -0.98 -13.03
N ASN A 109 -21.13 -1.78 -14.08
CA ASN A 109 -21.63 -1.32 -15.37
C ASN A 109 -23.05 -0.77 -15.28
N GLY A 110 -23.86 -1.24 -14.33
CA GLY A 110 -25.20 -0.70 -14.06
C GLY A 110 -25.23 0.68 -13.40
N LEU A 111 -24.10 1.16 -12.84
CA LEU A 111 -24.05 2.39 -12.04
C LEU A 111 -23.69 3.66 -12.81
N GLY A 112 -23.41 3.57 -14.11
CA GLY A 112 -23.01 4.71 -14.94
C GLY A 112 -21.65 5.32 -14.56
N SER A 113 -21.13 6.18 -15.42
CA SER A 113 -19.87 6.90 -15.16
C SER A 113 -20.13 8.09 -14.22
N PRO A 114 -19.26 8.38 -13.22
CA PRO A 114 -17.92 7.81 -12.99
C PRO A 114 -17.89 6.63 -11.99
N LEU A 115 -19.05 6.23 -11.45
CA LEU A 115 -19.13 5.18 -10.43
C LEU A 115 -18.57 3.84 -10.95
N SER A 116 -18.78 3.52 -12.23
CA SER A 116 -18.24 2.31 -12.86
C SER A 116 -16.71 2.19 -12.81
N ALA A 117 -15.96 3.28 -12.65
CA ALA A 117 -14.50 3.24 -12.54
C ALA A 117 -14.01 2.99 -11.10
N ILE A 118 -14.79 3.40 -10.09
CA ILE A 118 -14.37 3.38 -8.68
C ILE A 118 -14.94 2.16 -7.96
N VAL A 119 -16.20 1.83 -8.26
CA VAL A 119 -16.94 0.76 -7.59
C VAL A 119 -16.27 -0.61 -7.67
N PRO A 120 -15.72 -1.07 -8.84
CA PRO A 120 -15.03 -2.35 -8.90
C PRO A 120 -13.87 -2.43 -7.91
N THR A 121 -13.03 -1.40 -7.87
CA THR A 121 -11.87 -1.33 -6.96
C THR A 121 -12.29 -1.39 -5.49
N LEU A 122 -13.39 -0.72 -5.13
CA LEU A 122 -13.92 -0.76 -3.76
C LEU A 122 -14.50 -2.14 -3.40
N LEU A 123 -15.24 -2.76 -4.33
CA LEU A 123 -15.81 -4.10 -4.13
C LEU A 123 -14.72 -5.17 -4.03
N ASP A 124 -13.68 -5.07 -4.85
CA ASP A 124 -12.47 -5.88 -4.77
C ASP A 124 -11.81 -5.72 -3.40
N GLY A 125 -11.66 -4.48 -2.90
CA GLY A 125 -11.15 -4.22 -1.55
C GLY A 125 -11.99 -4.86 -0.44
N LEU A 126 -13.32 -4.79 -0.54
CA LEU A 126 -14.21 -5.47 0.40
C LEU A 126 -14.05 -6.98 0.35
N ALA A 127 -13.95 -7.57 -0.84
CA ALA A 127 -13.65 -8.99 -1.00
C ALA A 127 -12.31 -9.37 -0.36
N GLY A 128 -11.29 -8.52 -0.53
CA GLY A 128 -9.98 -8.67 0.12
C GLY A 128 -10.06 -8.65 1.64
N ILE A 129 -10.85 -7.75 2.23
CA ILE A 129 -11.08 -7.68 3.69
C ILE A 129 -11.76 -8.97 4.19
N ILE A 130 -12.81 -9.43 3.49
CA ILE A 130 -13.53 -10.66 3.85
C ILE A 130 -12.59 -11.86 3.78
N ALA A 131 -11.84 -12.01 2.69
CA ALA A 131 -10.87 -13.09 2.52
C ALA A 131 -9.77 -13.05 3.60
N GLY A 132 -9.26 -11.86 3.91
CA GLY A 132 -8.30 -11.66 5.00
C GLY A 132 -8.86 -12.07 6.37
N ALA A 133 -10.11 -11.70 6.67
CA ALA A 133 -10.78 -12.10 7.91
C ALA A 133 -10.97 -13.62 8.01
N ILE A 134 -11.37 -14.27 6.90
CA ILE A 134 -11.51 -15.74 6.84
C ILE A 134 -10.14 -16.40 7.07
N ALA A 135 -9.10 -15.94 6.38
CA ALA A 135 -7.75 -16.48 6.54
C ALA A 135 -7.25 -16.34 7.99
N LEU A 136 -7.45 -15.17 8.61
CA LEU A 136 -7.08 -14.95 10.01
C LEU A 136 -7.87 -15.85 10.97
N ALA A 137 -9.17 -16.04 10.74
CA ALA A 137 -9.99 -16.95 11.55
C ALA A 137 -9.47 -18.39 11.47
N LEU A 138 -9.20 -18.89 10.26
CA LEU A 138 -8.64 -20.23 10.03
C LEU A 138 -7.28 -20.40 10.71
N VAL A 139 -6.35 -19.47 10.50
CA VAL A 139 -5.02 -19.51 11.13
C VAL A 139 -5.12 -19.47 12.66
N SER A 140 -6.04 -18.68 13.20
CA SER A 140 -6.26 -18.58 14.65
C SER A 140 -6.79 -19.89 15.24
N VAL A 141 -7.72 -20.57 14.55
CA VAL A 141 -8.22 -21.90 14.95
C VAL A 141 -7.11 -22.93 14.91
N VAL A 142 -6.33 -22.99 13.83
CA VAL A 142 -5.20 -23.92 13.69
C VAL A 142 -4.15 -23.67 14.78
N LYS A 143 -3.79 -22.41 15.04
CA LYS A 143 -2.83 -22.05 16.09
C LYS A 143 -3.32 -22.44 17.49
N LYS A 144 -4.64 -22.37 17.72
CA LYS A 144 -5.26 -22.84 18.98
C LYS A 144 -5.22 -24.36 19.12
N MET A 145 -5.31 -25.10 18.00
CA MET A 145 -5.22 -26.56 17.98
C MET A 145 -3.78 -27.09 18.06
N LEU A 146 -2.79 -26.28 17.69
CA LEU A 146 -1.38 -26.64 17.83
C LEU A 146 -0.93 -26.52 19.31
N PRO A 147 -0.28 -27.56 19.88
CA PRO A 147 0.21 -27.49 21.25
C PRO A 147 1.23 -26.36 21.40
N GLN A 148 0.94 -25.40 22.29
CA GLN A 148 1.88 -24.35 22.65
C GLN A 148 3.12 -24.99 23.29
N ARG A 149 4.24 -25.00 22.57
CA ARG A 149 5.53 -25.32 23.18
C ARG A 149 5.81 -24.25 24.23
N ARG A 150 5.67 -24.61 25.52
CA ARG A 150 6.14 -23.80 26.65
C ARG A 150 7.64 -23.59 26.47
N THR A 151 8.03 -22.41 26.02
CA THR A 151 9.40 -21.92 26.17
C THR A 151 9.56 -21.52 27.63
N THR A 152 10.21 -22.39 28.41
CA THR A 152 10.82 -22.07 29.71
C THR A 152 11.84 -20.96 29.58
#